data_AF-A0A1D2AC64-F1
#
_entry.id   AF-A0A1D2AC64-F1
#
_cell.length_a   1.000
_cell.length_b   1.000
_cell.length_c   1.000
_cell.angle_alpha   90.00
_cell.angle_beta   90.00
_cell.angle_gamma   90.00
#
_symmetry.space_group_name_H-M   'P 1'
#
loop_
_entity.id
_entity.type
_entity.pdbx_description
1 polymer ?
#
loop_
_entity_poly.entity_id
_entity_poly.type
_entity_poly.pdbx_seq_one_letter_code
_entity_poly.pdbx_strand_id
1 'polypeptide(L)'
;AGETTRHSTPTPFGPPPGPQGPPRLQCAVVEKQMKAQGKSAGLGSPPSPAPSSVSVTRLLLNVSLARIVLSLSGILNPVQNLVSGQLLLGVSVWQVTRDLLRRALYVLGYLSAPVQLAWLQSLSRYSLVNVRRWHVAAAACVGYGVVQGVRRRLADARDEGARVRARLALRMSEAKSYFEWSVLATKLDAARGADPAARRRAEARLYDRRLLREKVAHLRKVRALGTLGEQMFALRADLLRDLGGMTSPDLHDLFPVCPEPIREYIEEVKGQLEDVAACGDLPLAQRSTFLRETRHAFGRTALVLTGSGDVAGFHLGVVRALLEHFMLPRVIAGTGAGAIVCGLMATRNDAQLARLLNGLDEVDAALFSTAAGQLGGACGLLRIALSGGCYASPGGGDAVDSSAPSYAGASTSAPATPPAVTRTPSDPRREAALLRLRHALGDLTFMQAFNATGRVLNLAVAGLGGPRAPPRLLNYLTAPHVFVWSAVAAATGAAPAGAGLVALGPDGPVRVDAARRGATPRP
;
A
#
# COMPACT_ATOMS: atom_id res chain seq x y z
N ALA A 1 -8.63 -13.43 -74.85
CA ALA A 1 -7.68 -14.41 -75.44
C ALA A 1 -6.36 -14.24 -74.71
N GLY A 2 -5.77 -15.34 -74.25
CA GLY A 2 -4.74 -15.33 -73.21
C GLY A 2 -3.40 -14.71 -73.59
N GLU A 3 -2.61 -14.37 -72.58
CA GLU A 3 -1.25 -14.90 -72.40
C GLU A 3 -0.62 -14.45 -71.07
N THR A 4 0.05 -15.42 -70.42
CA THR A 4 1.30 -15.32 -69.64
C THR A 4 1.36 -14.46 -68.38
N THR A 5 1.37 -15.12 -67.22
CA THR A 5 2.23 -14.76 -66.09
C THR A 5 3.03 -15.97 -65.63
N ARG A 6 4.36 -15.83 -65.68
CA ARG A 6 5.33 -16.86 -65.28
C ARG A 6 5.45 -16.93 -63.77
N HIS A 7 5.53 -18.16 -63.28
CA HIS A 7 5.96 -18.54 -61.95
C HIS A 7 7.41 -18.10 -61.65
N SER A 8 7.63 -17.58 -60.45
CA SER A 8 8.93 -17.61 -59.78
C SER A 8 8.74 -18.08 -58.33
N THR A 9 9.22 -19.28 -58.07
CA THR A 9 9.38 -19.90 -56.74
C THR A 9 10.41 -19.15 -55.89
N PRO A 10 10.22 -19.03 -54.56
CA PRO A 10 11.23 -18.50 -53.66
C PRO A 10 12.14 -19.61 -53.11
N THR A 11 13.46 -19.40 -53.16
CA THR A 11 14.48 -20.17 -52.41
C THR A 11 14.81 -19.52 -51.06
N PRO A 12 15.36 -20.28 -50.10
CA PRO A 12 15.17 -20.05 -48.67
C PRO A 12 16.24 -19.15 -48.05
N PHE A 13 15.82 -18.18 -47.24
CA PHE A 13 16.70 -17.36 -46.40
C PHE A 13 16.66 -17.88 -44.96
N GLY A 14 17.84 -18.30 -44.48
CA GLY A 14 18.46 -18.00 -43.16
C GLY A 14 17.67 -18.20 -41.85
N PRO A 15 18.29 -18.81 -40.82
CA PRO A 15 17.68 -18.94 -39.50
C PRO A 15 17.52 -17.58 -38.77
N PRO A 16 16.51 -17.43 -37.89
CA PRO A 16 16.17 -16.17 -37.26
C PRO A 16 17.17 -15.74 -36.17
N PRO A 17 17.38 -14.42 -35.97
CA PRO A 17 18.16 -13.92 -34.84
C PRO A 17 17.42 -14.12 -33.52
N GLY A 18 18.19 -14.48 -32.49
CA GLY A 18 17.71 -14.78 -31.13
C GLY A 18 17.08 -13.58 -30.38
N PRO A 19 16.50 -13.84 -29.20
CA PRO A 19 15.60 -12.93 -28.52
C PRO A 19 16.34 -11.70 -27.95
N GLN A 20 15.98 -10.52 -28.45
CA GLN A 20 16.37 -9.25 -27.84
C GLN A 20 15.62 -9.08 -26.52
N GLY A 21 16.38 -8.86 -25.45
CA GLY A 21 15.86 -8.61 -24.10
C GLY A 21 15.12 -7.26 -23.98
N PRO A 22 14.38 -7.05 -22.88
CA PRO A 22 13.51 -5.89 -22.70
C PRO A 22 14.30 -4.59 -22.52
N PRO A 23 13.76 -3.44 -23.01
CA PRO A 23 14.42 -2.15 -22.86
C PRO A 23 14.40 -1.67 -21.40
N ARG A 24 15.59 -1.43 -20.85
CA ARG A 24 15.80 -0.73 -19.58
C ARG A 24 15.58 0.77 -19.78
N LEU A 25 14.49 1.30 -19.21
CA LEU A 25 14.33 2.74 -18.97
C LEU A 25 15.32 3.17 -17.88
N GLN A 26 16.41 3.82 -18.27
CA GLN A 26 17.32 4.52 -17.36
C GLN A 26 17.00 6.02 -17.40
N CYS A 27 16.67 6.57 -16.22
CA CYS A 27 16.56 7.99 -15.96
C CYS A 27 17.88 8.71 -16.29
N ALA A 28 17.79 9.74 -17.12
CA ALA A 28 18.89 10.66 -17.39
C ALA A 28 19.08 11.60 -16.18
N VAL A 29 20.21 11.46 -15.49
CA VAL A 29 20.81 12.52 -14.67
C VAL A 29 21.79 13.27 -15.57
N VAL A 30 21.54 14.56 -15.75
CA VAL A 30 22.40 15.49 -16.49
C VAL A 30 23.52 15.94 -15.56
N GLU A 31 24.74 15.46 -15.79
CA GLU A 31 25.95 16.07 -15.24
C GLU A 31 27.11 15.99 -16.27
N LYS A 32 27.35 17.12 -16.93
CA LYS A 32 28.44 17.43 -17.87
C LYS A 32 28.65 18.94 -17.66
N GLN A 33 29.81 19.54 -17.45
CA GLN A 33 31.20 19.28 -17.82
C GLN A 33 32.07 20.11 -16.85
N MET A 34 33.33 19.69 -16.63
CA MET A 34 34.53 20.54 -16.70
C MET A 34 35.71 19.80 -16.04
N LYS A 35 36.43 19.00 -16.83
CA LYS A 35 37.81 18.58 -16.53
C LYS A 35 38.50 18.18 -17.83
N ALA A 36 39.10 19.16 -18.49
CA ALA A 36 40.21 18.95 -19.40
C ALA A 36 40.96 20.27 -19.57
N GLN A 37 42.19 20.32 -19.07
CA GLN A 37 43.40 20.94 -19.63
C GLN A 37 44.28 21.58 -18.55
N GLY A 38 45.56 21.23 -18.58
CA GLY A 38 46.61 21.81 -17.76
C GLY A 38 47.78 20.85 -17.53
N LYS A 39 48.61 20.65 -18.56
CA LYS A 39 49.95 20.02 -18.48
C LYS A 39 51.03 21.10 -18.57
N SER A 40 52.18 20.80 -17.95
CA SER A 40 53.56 21.30 -18.10
C SER A 40 54.08 22.54 -17.31
N ALA A 41 54.85 22.23 -16.25
CA ALA A 41 56.27 22.54 -15.97
C ALA A 41 56.94 23.90 -16.33
N GLY A 42 57.75 24.42 -15.38
CA GLY A 42 58.92 25.28 -15.63
C GLY A 42 59.18 26.41 -14.60
N LEU A 43 60.38 26.47 -14.00
CA LEU A 43 60.85 27.38 -12.93
C LEU A 43 61.14 28.84 -13.39
N GLY A 44 61.07 29.81 -12.43
CA GLY A 44 61.82 31.08 -12.46
C GLY A 44 61.19 32.30 -11.73
N SER A 45 61.72 32.64 -10.54
CA SER A 45 61.82 33.92 -9.75
C SER A 45 60.88 35.17 -9.90
N PRO A 46 60.78 36.07 -8.86
CA PRO A 46 59.60 36.92 -8.49
C PRO A 46 59.79 38.45 -8.75
N PRO A 47 59.02 39.42 -8.15
CA PRO A 47 57.56 39.67 -8.04
C PRO A 47 57.13 41.14 -8.41
N SER A 48 55.83 41.42 -8.61
CA SER A 48 55.17 42.73 -8.33
C SER A 48 53.63 42.67 -8.51
N PRO A 49 52.81 43.59 -7.95
CA PRO A 49 51.59 43.23 -7.21
C PRO A 49 50.28 43.39 -7.98
N ALA A 50 49.25 42.74 -7.43
CA ALA A 50 47.90 42.53 -7.92
C ALA A 50 47.02 43.80 -8.06
N PRO A 51 45.89 43.67 -8.79
CA PRO A 51 44.60 44.14 -8.33
C PRO A 51 43.69 42.96 -7.95
N SER A 52 42.94 43.17 -6.87
CA SER A 52 42.12 42.22 -6.12
C SER A 52 41.06 41.49 -6.96
N SER A 53 41.24 40.19 -7.18
CA SER A 53 40.14 39.31 -7.55
C SER A 53 39.31 38.97 -6.31
N VAL A 54 38.06 39.41 -6.29
CA VAL A 54 37.08 38.93 -5.32
C VAL A 54 36.94 37.42 -5.55
N SER A 55 37.47 36.64 -4.62
CA SER A 55 37.51 35.17 -4.67
C SER A 55 36.11 34.60 -4.92
N VAL A 56 35.95 33.83 -5.99
CA VAL A 56 34.76 33.05 -6.35
C VAL A 56 34.24 32.23 -5.16
N THR A 57 35.14 31.84 -4.25
CA THR A 57 34.85 31.16 -2.99
C THR A 57 33.97 31.98 -2.05
N ARG A 58 34.13 33.32 -2.00
CA ARG A 58 33.25 34.21 -1.21
C ARG A 58 31.85 34.30 -1.81
N LEU A 59 31.74 34.32 -3.13
CA LEU A 59 30.44 34.36 -3.82
C LEU A 59 29.67 33.05 -3.59
N LEU A 60 30.35 31.90 -3.72
CA LEU A 60 29.77 30.58 -3.47
C LEU A 60 29.38 30.37 -2.00
N LEU A 61 30.18 30.90 -1.06
CA LEU A 61 29.85 30.87 0.36
C LEU A 61 28.58 31.68 0.65
N ASN A 62 28.45 32.88 0.08
CA ASN A 62 27.28 33.74 0.26
C ASN A 62 26.00 33.12 -0.33
N VAL A 63 26.09 32.48 -1.50
CA VAL A 63 24.94 31.79 -2.13
C VAL A 63 24.51 30.56 -1.33
N SER A 64 25.47 29.81 -0.76
CA SER A 64 25.17 28.62 0.05
C SER A 64 24.55 28.99 1.39
N LEU A 65 25.04 30.06 2.04
CA LEU A 65 24.47 30.61 3.27
C LEU A 65 23.06 31.16 3.05
N ALA A 66 22.82 31.86 1.93
CA ALA A 66 21.48 32.34 1.58
C ALA A 66 20.47 31.17 1.44
N ARG A 67 20.90 30.04 0.86
CA ARG A 67 20.07 28.84 0.71
C ARG A 67 19.73 28.17 2.05
N ILE A 68 20.68 28.13 2.97
CA ILE A 68 20.48 27.59 4.33
C ILE A 68 19.53 28.50 5.12
N VAL A 69 19.71 29.83 5.02
CA VAL A 69 18.83 30.80 5.68
C VAL A 69 17.40 30.71 5.14
N LEU A 70 17.20 30.52 3.83
CA LEU A 70 15.89 30.34 3.21
C LEU A 70 15.18 29.02 3.61
N SER A 71 15.93 28.00 4.06
CA SER A 71 15.36 26.70 4.45
C SER A 71 14.76 26.65 5.88
N LEU A 72 15.01 27.68 6.70
CA LEU A 72 14.48 27.81 8.07
C LEU A 72 13.13 28.56 8.15
N SER A 73 12.37 28.57 7.04
CA SER A 73 11.25 29.47 6.68
C SER A 73 9.93 29.38 7.48
N GLY A 74 9.86 28.61 8.57
CA GLY A 74 8.61 28.42 9.30
C GLY A 74 8.24 29.53 10.29
N ILE A 75 9.23 30.19 10.90
CA ILE A 75 9.02 30.99 12.13
C ILE A 75 9.61 32.41 12.06
N LEU A 76 10.50 32.71 11.10
CA LEU A 76 11.32 33.95 11.07
C LEU A 76 11.32 34.71 9.72
N ASN A 77 10.21 34.63 8.97
CA ASN A 77 10.04 35.31 7.66
C ASN A 77 10.48 36.78 7.59
N PRO A 78 10.18 37.67 8.56
CA PRO A 78 10.60 39.08 8.46
C PRO A 78 12.11 39.28 8.66
N VAL A 79 12.76 38.42 9.45
CA VAL A 79 14.21 38.49 9.70
C VAL A 79 14.98 37.99 8.48
N GLN A 80 14.47 36.94 7.82
CA GLN A 80 15.04 36.40 6.59
C GLN A 80 15.06 37.45 5.47
N ASN A 81 13.95 38.13 5.18
CA ASN A 81 13.89 39.15 4.13
C ASN A 81 14.87 40.31 4.36
N LEU A 82 15.10 40.66 5.63
CA LEU A 82 16.00 41.75 6.03
C LEU A 82 17.47 41.34 5.89
N VAL A 83 17.80 40.09 6.27
CA VAL A 83 19.13 39.50 6.10
C VAL A 83 19.46 39.29 4.62
N SER A 84 18.52 38.78 3.82
CA SER A 84 18.67 38.61 2.38
C SER A 84 18.89 39.94 1.66
N GLY A 85 18.12 40.98 2.01
CA GLY A 85 18.26 42.31 1.42
C GLY A 85 19.61 42.98 1.71
N GLN A 86 20.13 42.83 2.94
CA GLN A 86 21.44 43.38 3.30
C GLN A 86 22.62 42.61 2.68
N LEU A 87 22.51 41.28 2.56
CA LEU A 87 23.50 40.46 1.87
C LEU A 87 23.53 40.74 0.35
N LEU A 88 22.38 41.04 -0.26
CA LEU A 88 22.28 41.45 -1.67
C LEU A 88 22.94 42.81 -1.94
N LEU A 89 22.99 43.71 -0.94
CA LEU A 89 23.67 45.00 -1.00
C LEU A 89 25.20 44.91 -0.73
N GLY A 90 25.76 43.71 -0.64
CA GLY A 90 27.21 43.49 -0.45
C GLY A 90 27.71 43.74 0.98
N VAL A 91 26.81 43.89 1.94
CA VAL A 91 27.16 44.08 3.37
C VAL A 91 27.72 42.78 3.93
N SER A 92 28.84 42.87 4.66
CA SER A 92 29.50 41.67 5.21
C SER A 92 28.61 40.95 6.24
N VAL A 93 28.69 39.62 6.27
CA VAL A 93 27.95 38.77 7.23
C VAL A 93 28.16 39.26 8.67
N TRP A 94 29.38 39.70 9.01
CA TRP A 94 29.73 40.24 10.32
C TRP A 94 28.96 41.51 10.69
N GLN A 95 28.76 42.42 9.72
CA GLN A 95 27.99 43.65 9.94
C GLN A 95 26.51 43.34 10.13
N VAL A 96 25.95 42.43 9.33
CA VAL A 96 24.56 41.98 9.48
C VAL A 96 24.32 41.32 10.85
N THR A 97 25.23 40.43 11.28
CA THR A 97 25.12 39.81 12.61
C THR A 97 25.23 40.81 13.74
N ARG A 98 26.10 41.83 13.61
CA ARG A 98 26.26 42.88 14.62
C ARG A 98 25.02 43.78 14.72
N ASP A 99 24.43 44.13 13.58
CA ASP A 99 23.23 44.98 13.53
C ASP A 99 22.00 44.23 14.04
N LEU A 100 21.87 42.94 13.73
CA LEU A 100 20.86 42.07 14.32
C LEU A 100 21.04 41.95 15.84
N LEU A 101 22.26 41.75 16.33
CA LEU A 101 22.55 41.70 17.75
C LEU A 101 22.20 43.01 18.45
N ARG A 102 22.55 44.16 17.87
CA ARG A 102 22.17 45.49 18.39
C ARG A 102 20.66 45.67 18.44
N ARG A 103 19.94 45.29 17.38
CA ARG A 103 18.47 45.35 17.34
C ARG A 103 17.84 44.40 18.36
N ALA A 104 18.37 43.20 18.51
CA ALA A 104 17.91 42.23 19.51
C ALA A 104 18.12 42.77 20.93
N LEU A 105 19.29 43.35 21.23
CA LEU A 105 19.56 43.98 22.51
C LEU A 105 18.67 45.20 22.76
N TYR A 106 18.40 46.01 21.73
CA TYR A 106 17.47 47.14 21.82
C TYR A 106 16.04 46.67 22.13
N VAL A 107 15.56 45.64 21.43
CA VAL A 107 14.22 45.05 21.66
C VAL A 107 14.14 44.42 23.05
N LEU A 108 15.19 43.71 23.49
CA LEU A 108 15.28 43.13 24.82
C LEU A 108 15.22 44.22 25.91
N GLY A 109 15.98 45.30 25.71
CA GLY A 109 15.96 46.49 26.57
C GLY A 109 14.57 47.13 26.62
N TYR A 110 13.96 47.37 25.45
CA TYR A 110 12.63 47.96 25.33
C TYR A 110 11.55 47.12 26.01
N LEU A 111 11.57 45.79 25.84
CA LEU A 111 10.59 44.86 26.43
C LEU A 111 10.81 44.66 27.94
N SER A 112 12.04 44.82 28.42
CA SER A 112 12.40 44.73 29.84
C SER A 112 12.03 45.98 30.65
N ALA A 113 11.78 47.12 29.98
CA ALA A 113 11.42 48.37 30.63
C ALA A 113 10.02 48.32 31.28
N PRO A 114 9.82 49.08 32.38
CA PRO A 114 8.51 49.20 33.02
C PRO A 114 7.50 49.88 32.09
N VAL A 115 6.22 49.53 32.26
CA VAL A 115 5.13 50.14 31.50
C VAL A 115 4.86 51.56 32.03
N GLN A 116 4.68 52.53 31.13
CA GLN A 116 4.46 53.95 31.45
C GLN A 116 2.98 54.34 31.54
N LEU A 117 2.05 53.41 31.31
CA LEU A 117 0.61 53.64 31.43
C LEU A 117 0.21 53.76 32.92
N ALA A 118 -0.30 54.92 33.31
CA ALA A 118 -0.60 55.27 34.70
C ALA A 118 -1.56 54.29 35.41
N TRP A 119 -2.54 53.73 34.70
CA TRP A 119 -3.49 52.77 35.28
C TRP A 119 -2.85 51.41 35.58
N LEU A 120 -1.89 50.95 34.78
CA LEU A 120 -1.14 49.69 35.01
C LEU A 120 -0.13 49.84 36.15
N GLN A 121 0.42 51.04 36.34
CA GLN A 121 1.30 51.35 37.47
C GLN A 121 0.54 51.41 38.80
N SER A 122 -0.76 51.70 38.78
CA SER A 122 -1.62 51.65 39.97
C SER A 122 -1.79 50.20 40.47
N LEU A 123 -1.93 49.24 39.55
CA LEU A 123 -2.02 47.81 39.86
C LEU A 123 -0.73 47.25 40.49
N SER A 124 0.44 47.74 40.10
CA SER A 124 1.72 47.36 40.71
C SER A 124 1.94 47.90 42.13
N ARG A 125 1.07 48.79 42.65
CA ARG A 125 1.14 49.21 44.06
C ARG A 125 0.55 48.19 45.02
N TYR A 126 -0.35 47.33 44.54
CA TYR A 126 -1.04 46.33 45.35
C TYR A 126 -0.55 44.90 45.08
N SER A 127 0.28 44.71 44.06
CA SER A 127 0.85 43.41 43.67
C SER A 127 2.38 43.49 43.71
N LEU A 128 3.04 42.51 44.34
CA LEU A 128 4.50 42.36 44.39
C LEU A 128 5.17 42.15 43.01
N VAL A 129 4.43 42.28 41.91
CA VAL A 129 4.87 41.99 40.55
C VAL A 129 5.04 43.27 39.74
N ASN A 130 6.28 43.56 39.35
CA ASN A 130 6.61 44.70 38.50
C ASN A 130 6.24 44.41 37.03
N VAL A 131 5.17 45.05 36.54
CA VAL A 131 4.64 44.81 35.18
C VAL A 131 5.54 45.47 34.13
N ARG A 132 6.42 44.65 33.54
CA ARG A 132 7.24 45.01 32.36
C ARG A 132 6.44 44.91 31.04
N ARG A 133 6.89 45.63 30.01
CA ARG A 133 6.25 45.67 28.68
C ARG A 133 6.10 44.29 28.03
N TRP A 134 7.03 43.36 28.28
CA TRP A 134 6.90 41.99 27.79
C TRP A 134 5.67 41.26 28.34
N HIS A 135 5.24 41.53 29.57
CA HIS A 135 4.02 40.92 30.12
C HIS A 135 2.77 41.39 29.36
N VAL A 136 2.72 42.67 28.98
CA VAL A 136 1.63 43.24 28.18
C VAL A 136 1.63 42.64 26.77
N ALA A 137 2.80 42.52 26.14
CA ALA A 137 2.93 41.86 24.84
C ALA A 137 2.52 40.38 24.90
N ALA A 138 2.94 39.66 25.95
CA ALA A 138 2.53 38.27 26.18
C ALA A 138 1.01 38.16 26.39
N ALA A 139 0.42 39.04 27.22
CA ALA A 139 -1.02 39.08 27.44
C ALA A 139 -1.80 39.42 26.16
N ALA A 140 -1.29 40.32 25.31
CA ALA A 140 -1.88 40.64 24.02
C ALA A 140 -1.80 39.45 23.05
N CYS A 141 -0.68 38.72 23.00
CA CYS A 141 -0.55 37.50 22.20
C CYS A 141 -1.50 36.40 22.67
N VAL A 142 -1.58 36.17 23.99
CA VAL A 142 -2.54 35.22 24.58
C VAL A 142 -3.97 35.65 24.28
N GLY A 143 -4.30 36.93 24.47
CA GLY A 143 -5.61 37.50 24.15
C GLY A 143 -5.99 37.34 22.68
N TYR A 144 -5.05 37.62 21.76
CA TYR A 144 -5.25 37.36 20.33
C TYR A 144 -5.47 35.87 20.04
N GLY A 145 -4.69 34.99 20.66
CA GLY A 145 -4.87 33.54 20.55
C GLY A 145 -6.24 33.08 21.05
N VAL A 146 -6.69 33.61 22.18
CA VAL A 146 -8.03 33.34 22.75
C VAL A 146 -9.12 33.86 21.82
N VAL A 147 -9.03 35.09 21.33
CA VAL A 147 -10.00 35.68 20.39
C VAL A 147 -10.06 34.88 19.08
N GLN A 148 -8.91 34.50 18.52
CA GLN A 148 -8.86 33.63 17.34
C GLN A 148 -9.44 32.24 17.62
N GLY A 149 -9.17 31.66 18.80
CA GLY A 149 -9.76 30.41 19.24
C GLY A 149 -11.28 30.49 19.38
N VAL A 150 -11.80 31.56 19.97
CA VAL A 150 -13.24 31.83 20.10
C VAL A 150 -13.88 32.05 18.72
N ARG A 151 -13.24 32.81 17.82
CA ARG A 151 -13.73 33.01 16.45
C ARG A 151 -13.80 31.70 15.67
N ARG A 152 -12.78 30.83 15.79
CA ARG A 152 -12.79 29.48 15.20
C ARG A 152 -13.93 28.63 15.78
N ARG A 153 -14.06 28.57 17.11
CA ARG A 153 -15.15 27.83 17.77
C ARG A 153 -16.54 28.35 17.38
N LEU A 154 -16.72 29.66 17.22
CA LEU A 154 -17.97 30.26 16.75
C LEU A 154 -18.23 29.97 15.27
N ALA A 155 -17.18 29.92 14.44
CA ALA A 155 -17.29 29.50 13.05
C ALA A 155 -17.67 28.01 12.96
N ASP A 156 -17.02 27.15 13.73
CA ASP A 156 -17.32 25.71 13.82
C ASP A 156 -18.73 25.46 14.39
N ALA A 157 -19.15 26.24 15.39
CA ALA A 157 -20.50 26.16 15.97
C ALA A 157 -21.59 26.71 15.04
N ARG A 158 -21.23 27.48 14.01
CA ARG A 158 -22.14 27.94 12.95
C ARG A 158 -22.12 27.04 11.72
N ASP A 159 -21.13 26.16 11.57
CA ASP A 159 -21.10 25.17 10.49
C ASP A 159 -22.07 24.02 10.82
N GLU A 160 -23.36 24.28 10.63
CA GLU A 160 -24.41 23.27 10.70
C GLU A 160 -24.10 22.09 9.74
N GLY A 161 -23.40 22.36 8.64
CA GLY A 161 -22.89 21.35 7.73
C GLY A 161 -21.90 20.39 8.39
N ALA A 162 -20.99 20.88 9.23
CA ALA A 162 -20.05 20.02 9.98
C ALA A 162 -20.79 19.07 10.92
N ARG A 163 -21.81 19.57 11.63
CA ARG A 163 -22.63 18.74 12.53
C ARG A 163 -23.38 17.66 11.77
N VAL A 164 -23.98 18.02 10.64
CA VAL A 164 -24.67 17.06 9.76
C VAL A 164 -23.70 15.99 9.25
N ARG A 165 -22.52 16.39 8.77
CA ARG A 165 -21.47 15.45 8.32
C ARG A 165 -21.02 14.52 9.45
N ALA A 166 -20.78 15.04 10.66
CA ALA A 166 -20.38 14.24 11.81
C ALA A 166 -21.48 13.24 12.23
N ARG A 167 -22.75 13.66 12.26
CA ARG A 167 -23.89 12.78 12.56
C ARG A 167 -24.05 11.69 11.52
N LEU A 168 -23.91 12.02 10.23
CA LEU A 168 -23.97 11.04 9.15
C LEU A 168 -22.82 10.03 9.24
N ALA A 169 -21.60 10.48 9.54
CA ALA A 169 -20.44 9.61 9.72
C ALA A 169 -20.63 8.65 10.91
N LEU A 170 -21.16 9.13 12.04
CA LEU A 170 -21.48 8.30 13.21
C LEU A 170 -22.51 7.22 12.85
N ARG A 171 -23.65 7.60 12.26
CA ARG A 171 -24.67 6.64 11.84
C ARG A 171 -24.16 5.64 10.80
N MET A 172 -23.27 6.08 9.92
CA MET A 172 -22.64 5.21 8.92
C MET A 172 -21.74 4.16 9.60
N SER A 173 -21.06 4.50 10.69
CA SER A 173 -20.25 3.54 11.47
C SER A 173 -21.10 2.54 12.27
N GLU A 174 -22.34 2.90 12.59
CA GLU A 174 -23.30 2.06 13.32
C GLU A 174 -24.20 1.21 12.38
N ALA A 175 -24.07 1.39 11.06
CA ALA A 175 -24.91 0.72 10.08
C ALA A 175 -24.71 -0.81 10.13
N LYS A 176 -25.81 -1.56 10.15
CA LYS A 176 -25.79 -3.03 10.27
C LYS A 176 -25.88 -3.76 8.93
N SER A 177 -26.18 -3.03 7.87
CA SER A 177 -26.26 -3.56 6.51
C SER A 177 -25.53 -2.64 5.53
N TYR A 178 -24.99 -3.23 4.46
CA TYR A 178 -24.40 -2.44 3.39
C TYR A 178 -25.42 -1.48 2.76
N PHE A 179 -26.69 -1.88 2.63
CA PHE A 179 -27.73 -1.01 2.09
C PHE A 179 -27.88 0.27 2.93
N GLU A 180 -28.03 0.14 4.24
CA GLU A 180 -28.08 1.29 5.16
C GLU A 180 -26.81 2.13 5.08
N TRP A 181 -25.64 1.47 5.11
CA TRP A 181 -24.34 2.12 4.97
C TRP A 181 -24.26 2.94 3.67
N SER A 182 -24.69 2.39 2.54
CA SER A 182 -24.61 3.02 1.22
C SER A 182 -25.48 4.27 1.09
N VAL A 183 -26.68 4.24 1.67
CA VAL A 183 -27.60 5.38 1.73
C VAL A 183 -26.99 6.50 2.57
N LEU A 184 -26.37 6.17 3.70
CA LEU A 184 -25.71 7.13 4.58
C LEU A 184 -24.43 7.70 3.94
N ALA A 185 -23.64 6.86 3.27
CA ALA A 185 -22.44 7.25 2.53
C ALA A 185 -22.79 8.24 1.40
N THR A 186 -23.88 8.02 0.68
CA THR A 186 -24.36 8.93 -0.38
C THR A 186 -24.81 10.27 0.21
N LYS A 187 -25.54 10.26 1.33
CA LYS A 187 -25.92 11.49 2.03
C LYS A 187 -24.69 12.25 2.54
N LEU A 188 -23.68 11.54 3.04
CA LEU A 188 -22.44 12.13 3.52
C LEU A 188 -21.63 12.73 2.37
N ASP A 189 -21.54 12.05 1.22
CA ASP A 189 -20.85 12.55 0.04
C ASP A 189 -21.53 13.82 -0.51
N ALA A 190 -22.87 13.84 -0.58
CA ALA A 190 -23.64 15.02 -0.95
C ALA A 190 -23.40 16.20 0.00
N ALA A 191 -23.34 15.95 1.32
CA ALA A 191 -23.04 16.97 2.32
C ALA A 191 -21.58 17.46 2.28
N ARG A 192 -20.63 16.62 1.84
CA ARG A 192 -19.23 17.00 1.60
C ARG A 192 -19.05 17.78 0.29
N GLY A 193 -19.88 17.50 -0.71
CA GLY A 193 -19.86 18.10 -2.04
C GLY A 193 -20.35 19.55 -2.14
N ALA A 194 -20.66 20.21 -1.01
CA ALA A 194 -21.16 21.58 -0.98
C ALA A 194 -20.19 22.62 -1.58
N ASP A 195 -18.88 22.36 -1.60
CA ASP A 195 -17.88 23.13 -2.36
C ASP A 195 -17.34 22.32 -3.55
N PRO A 196 -17.88 22.54 -4.77
CA PRO A 196 -17.42 21.86 -5.98
C PRO A 196 -15.94 22.13 -6.31
N ALA A 197 -15.39 23.29 -5.94
CA ALA A 197 -14.01 23.63 -6.25
C ALA A 197 -13.04 22.89 -5.33
N ALA A 198 -13.35 22.79 -4.03
CA ALA A 198 -12.57 21.96 -3.10
C ALA A 198 -12.62 20.48 -3.51
N ARG A 199 -13.80 19.97 -3.87
CA ARG A 199 -13.94 18.59 -4.36
C ARG A 199 -13.07 18.33 -5.59
N ARG A 200 -13.13 19.21 -6.60
CA ARG A 200 -12.29 19.07 -7.81
C ARG A 200 -10.79 19.08 -7.50
N ARG A 201 -10.34 19.92 -6.56
CA ARG A 201 -8.92 19.93 -6.13
C ARG A 201 -8.50 18.63 -5.44
N ALA A 202 -9.41 18.00 -4.69
CA ALA A 202 -9.15 16.71 -4.07
C ALA A 202 -9.12 15.58 -5.12
N GLU A 203 -10.11 15.53 -6.03
CA GLU A 203 -10.18 14.55 -7.11
C GLU A 203 -8.95 14.61 -8.03
N ALA A 204 -8.51 15.82 -8.41
CA ALA A 204 -7.38 16.01 -9.32
C ALA A 204 -6.03 15.48 -8.79
N ARG A 205 -5.94 15.14 -7.49
CA ARG A 205 -4.76 14.51 -6.90
C ARG A 205 -4.77 12.98 -7.00
N LEU A 206 -5.94 12.38 -7.23
CA LEU A 206 -6.14 10.94 -7.15
C LEU A 206 -6.32 10.30 -8.52
N TYR A 207 -7.09 10.95 -9.41
CA TYR A 207 -7.37 10.43 -10.74
C TYR A 207 -7.56 11.53 -11.79
N ASP A 208 -7.33 11.18 -13.05
CA ASP A 208 -7.52 12.07 -14.19
C ASP A 208 -8.99 12.07 -14.63
N ARG A 209 -9.75 13.00 -14.05
CA ARG A 209 -11.16 13.24 -14.39
C ARG A 209 -11.37 13.58 -15.87
N ARG A 210 -10.43 14.29 -16.50
CA ARG A 210 -10.57 14.73 -17.89
C ARG A 210 -10.41 13.53 -18.82
N LEU A 211 -9.38 12.71 -18.60
CA LEU A 211 -9.15 11.49 -19.36
C LEU A 211 -10.35 10.54 -19.31
N LEU A 212 -10.91 10.30 -18.11
CA LEU A 212 -12.08 9.42 -17.97
C LEU A 212 -13.28 9.92 -18.79
N ARG A 213 -13.55 11.23 -18.77
CA ARG A 213 -14.66 11.81 -19.52
C ARG A 213 -14.45 11.77 -21.04
N GLU A 214 -13.24 12.06 -21.50
CA GLU A 214 -12.89 11.92 -22.91
C GLU A 214 -13.05 10.47 -23.39
N LYS A 215 -12.67 9.50 -22.54
CA LYS A 215 -12.82 8.07 -22.83
C LYS A 215 -14.28 7.63 -22.84
N VAL A 216 -15.09 8.06 -21.88
CA VAL A 216 -16.55 7.83 -21.88
C VAL A 216 -17.19 8.41 -23.12
N ALA A 217 -16.86 9.64 -23.50
CA ALA A 217 -17.41 10.28 -24.69
C ALA A 217 -17.03 9.51 -25.97
N HIS A 218 -15.79 9.04 -26.07
CA HIS A 218 -15.35 8.19 -27.17
C HIS A 218 -16.12 6.87 -27.23
N LEU A 219 -16.21 6.15 -26.11
CA LEU A 219 -16.93 4.88 -26.02
C LEU A 219 -18.41 5.04 -26.37
N ARG A 220 -19.09 6.05 -25.82
CA ARG A 220 -20.50 6.36 -26.16
C ARG A 220 -20.67 6.66 -27.64
N LYS A 221 -19.73 7.40 -28.25
CA LYS A 221 -19.76 7.68 -29.70
C LYS A 221 -19.62 6.42 -30.53
N VAL A 222 -18.69 5.53 -30.18
CA VAL A 222 -18.50 4.23 -30.86
C VAL A 222 -19.72 3.34 -30.69
N ARG A 223 -20.34 3.34 -29.50
CA ARG A 223 -21.58 2.58 -29.24
C ARG A 223 -22.76 3.07 -30.07
N ALA A 224 -22.91 4.39 -30.20
CA ALA A 224 -24.07 5.00 -30.88
C ALA A 224 -23.96 4.99 -32.42
N LEU A 225 -22.75 5.18 -32.96
CA LEU A 225 -22.54 5.35 -34.41
C LEU A 225 -21.82 4.17 -35.06
N GLY A 226 -21.11 3.37 -34.28
CA GLY A 226 -20.22 2.34 -34.77
C GLY A 226 -20.85 0.95 -34.85
N THR A 227 -20.22 0.08 -35.62
CA THR A 227 -20.58 -1.35 -35.67
C THR A 227 -20.14 -2.07 -34.41
N LEU A 228 -20.72 -3.25 -34.14
CA LEU A 228 -20.28 -4.07 -32.99
C LEU A 228 -18.79 -4.44 -33.08
N GLY A 229 -18.25 -4.61 -34.30
CA GLY A 229 -16.82 -4.85 -34.51
C GLY A 229 -15.95 -3.67 -34.04
N GLU A 230 -16.40 -2.43 -34.28
CA GLU A 230 -15.73 -1.21 -33.80
C GLU A 230 -15.83 -1.08 -32.28
N GLN A 231 -16.97 -1.42 -31.67
CA GLN A 231 -17.11 -1.49 -30.21
C GLN A 231 -16.13 -2.50 -29.61
N MET A 232 -16.06 -3.72 -30.18
CA MET A 232 -15.11 -4.75 -29.74
C MET A 232 -13.65 -4.31 -29.91
N PHE A 233 -13.34 -3.57 -30.98
CA PHE A 233 -12.00 -3.02 -31.20
C PHE A 233 -11.65 -1.95 -30.16
N ALA A 234 -12.56 -0.99 -29.91
CA ALA A 234 -12.38 0.05 -28.92
C ALA A 234 -12.19 -0.54 -27.50
N LEU A 235 -13.02 -1.51 -27.12
CA LEU A 235 -12.89 -2.20 -25.83
C LEU A 235 -11.55 -2.93 -25.69
N ARG A 236 -11.05 -3.60 -26.75
CA ARG A 236 -9.73 -4.26 -26.70
C ARG A 236 -8.58 -3.26 -26.56
N ALA A 237 -8.70 -2.08 -27.16
CA ALA A 237 -7.64 -1.07 -27.12
C ALA A 237 -7.60 -0.30 -25.79
N ASP A 238 -8.77 0.05 -25.25
CA ASP A 238 -8.89 1.05 -24.17
C ASP A 238 -9.20 0.47 -22.78
N LEU A 239 -9.50 -0.83 -22.66
CA LEU A 239 -9.85 -1.43 -21.37
C LEU A 239 -8.61 -1.65 -20.48
N LEU A 240 -8.21 -0.58 -19.79
CA LEU A 240 -7.14 -0.59 -18.79
C LEU A 240 -7.70 -0.65 -17.37
N ARG A 241 -7.05 -1.44 -16.51
CA ARG A 241 -7.46 -1.65 -15.12
C ARG A 241 -7.40 -0.38 -14.27
N ASP A 242 -6.36 0.43 -14.43
CA ASP A 242 -6.14 1.67 -13.68
C ASP A 242 -6.10 2.89 -14.61
N LEU A 243 -7.13 3.03 -15.44
CA LEU A 243 -7.24 4.15 -16.37
C LEU A 243 -7.28 5.47 -15.60
N GLY A 244 -6.24 6.29 -15.78
CA GLY A 244 -6.13 7.59 -15.14
C GLY A 244 -6.10 7.54 -13.61
N GLY A 245 -5.64 6.45 -12.98
CA GLY A 245 -5.57 6.36 -11.51
C GLY A 245 -6.90 6.04 -10.81
N MET A 246 -7.92 5.59 -11.56
CA MET A 246 -9.26 5.32 -11.02
C MET A 246 -9.32 4.19 -9.97
N THR A 247 -8.23 3.44 -9.77
CA THR A 247 -8.13 2.39 -8.75
C THR A 247 -7.30 2.79 -7.53
N SER A 248 -6.99 4.08 -7.37
CA SER A 248 -6.25 4.59 -6.21
C SER A 248 -6.93 4.20 -4.88
N PRO A 249 -6.19 3.61 -3.92
CA PRO A 249 -6.75 3.21 -2.62
C PRO A 249 -7.21 4.42 -1.81
N ASP A 250 -6.56 5.58 -1.96
CA ASP A 250 -6.86 6.83 -1.26
C ASP A 250 -8.27 7.37 -1.59
N LEU A 251 -8.88 6.88 -2.69
CA LEU A 251 -10.27 7.19 -3.03
C LEU A 251 -11.23 6.73 -1.92
N HIS A 252 -10.96 5.59 -1.28
CA HIS A 252 -11.83 5.02 -0.25
C HIS A 252 -11.82 5.84 1.04
N ASP A 253 -10.72 6.54 1.33
CA ASP A 253 -10.59 7.38 2.52
C ASP A 253 -11.28 8.73 2.33
N LEU A 254 -11.18 9.29 1.13
CA LEU A 254 -11.67 10.63 0.81
C LEU A 254 -13.14 10.64 0.39
N PHE A 255 -13.57 9.62 -0.37
CA PHE A 255 -14.89 9.53 -0.96
C PHE A 255 -15.63 8.29 -0.46
N PRO A 256 -16.70 8.46 0.35
CA PRO A 256 -17.54 7.34 0.78
C PRO A 256 -18.22 6.60 -0.38
N VAL A 257 -18.36 7.26 -1.53
CA VAL A 257 -19.00 6.73 -2.73
C VAL A 257 -18.07 6.92 -3.92
N CYS A 258 -18.09 5.98 -4.86
CA CYS A 258 -17.33 6.07 -6.10
C CYS A 258 -17.66 7.39 -6.85
N PRO A 259 -16.64 8.21 -7.18
CA PRO A 259 -16.84 9.45 -7.93
C PRO A 259 -17.53 9.23 -9.28
N GLU A 260 -18.39 10.17 -9.66
CA GLU A 260 -19.19 10.12 -10.91
C GLU A 260 -18.37 9.75 -12.16
N PRO A 261 -17.21 10.37 -12.47
CA PRO A 261 -16.48 10.07 -13.70
C PRO A 261 -15.98 8.61 -13.77
N ILE A 262 -15.61 8.03 -12.63
CA ILE A 262 -15.16 6.63 -12.54
C ILE A 262 -16.37 5.72 -12.75
N ARG A 263 -17.48 6.03 -12.07
CA ARG A 263 -18.72 5.27 -12.20
C ARG A 263 -19.27 5.29 -13.62
N GLU A 264 -19.32 6.44 -14.28
CA GLU A 264 -19.79 6.57 -15.68
C GLU A 264 -18.94 5.74 -16.64
N TYR A 265 -17.61 5.72 -16.45
CA TYR A 265 -16.71 4.90 -17.24
C TYR A 265 -16.97 3.40 -17.05
N ILE A 266 -17.08 2.94 -15.80
CA ILE A 266 -17.37 1.54 -15.49
C ILE A 266 -18.73 1.12 -16.05
N GLU A 267 -19.76 1.96 -15.91
CA GLU A 267 -21.11 1.71 -16.43
C GLU A 267 -21.12 1.62 -17.97
N GLU A 268 -20.41 2.51 -18.67
CA GLU A 268 -20.33 2.49 -20.13
C GLU A 268 -19.62 1.22 -20.66
N VAL A 269 -18.46 0.89 -20.07
CA VAL A 269 -17.72 -0.34 -20.42
C VAL A 269 -18.58 -1.58 -20.16
N LYS A 270 -19.25 -1.64 -19.00
CA LYS A 270 -20.15 -2.74 -18.66
C LYS A 270 -21.27 -2.88 -19.70
N GLY A 271 -21.92 -1.76 -20.05
CA GLY A 271 -23.00 -1.76 -21.04
C GLY A 271 -22.57 -2.30 -22.40
N GLN A 272 -21.40 -1.90 -22.90
CA GLN A 272 -20.89 -2.42 -24.18
C GLN A 272 -20.50 -3.90 -24.12
N LEU A 273 -19.95 -4.37 -22.99
CA LEU A 273 -19.66 -5.80 -22.81
C LEU A 273 -20.96 -6.63 -22.78
N GLU A 274 -22.02 -6.11 -22.17
CA GLU A 274 -23.35 -6.72 -22.17
C GLU A 274 -23.96 -6.74 -23.57
N ASP A 275 -23.83 -5.66 -24.35
CA ASP A 275 -24.27 -5.62 -25.75
C ASP A 275 -23.57 -6.69 -26.60
N VAL A 276 -22.24 -6.83 -26.47
CA VAL A 276 -21.47 -7.87 -27.18
C VAL A 276 -21.89 -9.27 -26.74
N ALA A 277 -22.19 -9.47 -25.45
CA ALA A 277 -22.64 -10.76 -24.95
C ALA A 277 -24.05 -11.12 -25.48
N ALA A 278 -24.95 -10.15 -25.52
CA ALA A 278 -26.35 -10.31 -25.95
C ALA A 278 -26.53 -10.38 -27.48
N CYS A 279 -25.55 -9.93 -28.27
CA CYS A 279 -25.66 -9.92 -29.73
C CYS A 279 -25.88 -11.33 -30.31
N GLY A 280 -27.07 -11.55 -30.90
CA GLY A 280 -27.43 -12.81 -31.55
C GLY A 280 -26.72 -13.02 -32.90
N ASP A 281 -26.42 -11.93 -33.61
CA ASP A 281 -25.85 -11.97 -34.97
C ASP A 281 -24.38 -12.41 -34.99
N LEU A 282 -23.69 -12.34 -33.84
CA LEU A 282 -22.30 -12.76 -33.72
C LEU A 282 -22.22 -14.24 -33.30
N PRO A 283 -21.47 -15.09 -34.01
CA PRO A 283 -21.28 -16.49 -33.64
C PRO A 283 -20.82 -16.63 -32.18
N LEU A 284 -21.37 -17.62 -31.47
CA LEU A 284 -21.06 -17.85 -30.05
C LEU A 284 -19.55 -18.03 -29.80
N ALA A 285 -18.85 -18.71 -30.72
CA ALA A 285 -17.40 -18.90 -30.65
C ALA A 285 -16.63 -17.57 -30.68
N GLN A 286 -17.07 -16.61 -31.50
CA GLN A 286 -16.43 -15.30 -31.62
C GLN A 286 -16.70 -14.43 -30.38
N ARG A 287 -17.96 -14.40 -29.88
CA ARG A 287 -18.33 -13.72 -28.63
C ARG A 287 -17.54 -14.24 -27.43
N SER A 288 -17.54 -15.56 -27.25
CA SER A 288 -16.84 -16.20 -26.13
C SER A 288 -15.33 -16.00 -26.18
N THR A 289 -14.74 -16.02 -27.38
CA THR A 289 -13.30 -15.74 -27.57
C THR A 289 -12.98 -14.29 -27.20
N PHE A 290 -13.73 -13.32 -27.70
CA PHE A 290 -13.57 -11.91 -27.32
C PHE A 290 -13.66 -11.71 -25.80
N LEU A 291 -14.75 -12.17 -25.18
CA LEU A 291 -14.94 -11.99 -23.73
C LEU A 291 -13.85 -12.67 -22.90
N ARG A 292 -13.36 -13.84 -23.34
CA ARG A 292 -12.28 -14.56 -22.67
C ARG A 292 -10.94 -13.83 -22.80
N GLU A 293 -10.62 -13.30 -23.98
CA GLU A 293 -9.42 -12.49 -24.24
C GLU A 293 -9.46 -11.18 -23.47
N THR A 294 -10.57 -10.45 -23.56
CA THR A 294 -10.78 -9.19 -22.83
C THR A 294 -10.65 -9.41 -21.32
N ARG A 295 -11.23 -10.48 -20.78
CA ARG A 295 -11.05 -10.88 -19.37
C ARG A 295 -9.59 -11.23 -19.05
N HIS A 296 -8.86 -11.86 -19.96
CA HIS A 296 -7.46 -12.20 -19.77
C HIS A 296 -6.59 -10.94 -19.72
N ALA A 297 -6.82 -9.98 -20.63
CA ALA A 297 -6.11 -8.71 -20.69
C ALA A 297 -6.43 -7.80 -19.50
N PHE A 298 -7.71 -7.63 -19.16
CA PHE A 298 -8.12 -6.82 -18.02
C PHE A 298 -7.72 -7.46 -16.68
N GLY A 299 -7.64 -8.79 -16.63
CA GLY A 299 -7.30 -9.57 -15.46
C GLY A 299 -8.51 -9.92 -14.58
N ARG A 300 -8.24 -10.50 -13.41
CA ARG A 300 -9.24 -10.92 -12.44
C ARG A 300 -8.95 -10.32 -11.07
N THR A 301 -10.01 -10.00 -10.34
CA THR A 301 -9.90 -9.60 -8.93
C THR A 301 -9.51 -10.82 -8.10
N ALA A 302 -8.56 -10.63 -7.20
CA ALA A 302 -8.16 -11.62 -6.21
C ALA A 302 -8.41 -11.07 -4.81
N LEU A 303 -8.93 -11.91 -3.91
CA LEU A 303 -9.03 -11.60 -2.49
C LEU A 303 -7.82 -12.19 -1.77
N VAL A 304 -7.03 -11.34 -1.11
CA VAL A 304 -5.86 -11.75 -0.34
C VAL A 304 -6.12 -11.50 1.14
N LEU A 305 -6.14 -12.56 1.94
CA LEU A 305 -6.35 -12.52 3.39
C LEU A 305 -5.04 -12.84 4.11
N THR A 306 -4.49 -11.84 4.79
CA THR A 306 -3.25 -11.99 5.57
C THR A 306 -3.51 -11.60 7.02
N GLY A 307 -3.15 -12.47 7.95
CA GLY A 307 -3.31 -12.15 9.37
C GLY A 307 -2.97 -13.31 10.31
N SER A 308 -2.77 -12.97 11.58
CA SER A 308 -2.75 -13.90 12.71
C SER A 308 -4.19 -14.19 13.19
N GLY A 309 -4.33 -15.09 14.17
CA GLY A 309 -5.65 -15.50 14.69
C GLY A 309 -6.55 -14.34 15.14
N ASP A 310 -5.97 -13.26 15.66
CA ASP A 310 -6.72 -12.12 16.23
C ASP A 310 -7.49 -11.30 15.18
N VAL A 311 -7.13 -11.42 13.89
CA VAL A 311 -7.77 -10.69 12.78
C VAL A 311 -8.80 -11.56 12.04
N ALA A 312 -8.96 -12.82 12.44
CA ALA A 312 -9.82 -13.79 11.75
C ALA A 312 -11.29 -13.34 11.65
N GLY A 313 -11.84 -12.75 12.71
CA GLY A 313 -13.21 -12.22 12.71
C GLY A 313 -13.42 -11.12 11.67
N PHE A 314 -12.43 -10.25 11.46
CA PHE A 314 -12.50 -9.23 10.41
C PHE A 314 -12.52 -9.86 9.02
N HIS A 315 -11.70 -10.88 8.77
CA HIS A 315 -11.71 -11.61 7.50
C HIS A 315 -13.08 -12.25 7.23
N LEU A 316 -13.70 -12.86 8.24
CA LEU A 316 -15.03 -13.44 8.13
C LEU A 316 -16.10 -12.39 7.82
N GLY A 317 -16.05 -11.23 8.49
CA GLY A 317 -16.94 -10.10 8.20
C GLY A 317 -16.81 -9.60 6.77
N VAL A 318 -15.58 -9.44 6.26
CA VAL A 318 -15.34 -9.06 4.86
C VAL A 318 -15.87 -10.11 3.89
N VAL A 319 -15.61 -11.39 4.13
CA VAL A 319 -16.11 -12.49 3.29
C VAL A 319 -17.63 -12.55 3.30
N ARG A 320 -18.27 -12.33 4.46
CA ARG A 320 -19.73 -12.27 4.60
C ARG A 320 -20.31 -11.14 3.77
N ALA A 321 -19.79 -9.92 3.91
CA ALA A 321 -20.26 -8.78 3.14
C ALA A 321 -20.10 -9.00 1.62
N LEU A 322 -18.97 -9.56 1.18
CA LEU A 322 -18.76 -9.87 -0.24
C LEU A 322 -19.68 -10.99 -0.74
N LEU A 323 -19.99 -11.98 0.08
CA LEU A 323 -20.87 -13.09 -0.26
C LEU A 323 -22.33 -12.62 -0.37
N GLU A 324 -22.81 -11.84 0.58
CA GLU A 324 -24.18 -11.30 0.62
C GLU A 324 -24.50 -10.43 -0.62
N HIS A 325 -23.48 -9.82 -1.23
CA HIS A 325 -23.61 -9.00 -2.43
C HIS A 325 -23.18 -9.69 -3.73
N PHE A 326 -22.91 -10.99 -3.71
CA PHE A 326 -22.45 -11.76 -4.90
C PHE A 326 -21.15 -11.20 -5.51
N MET A 327 -20.31 -10.57 -4.69
CA MET A 327 -19.05 -9.93 -5.09
C MET A 327 -17.81 -10.74 -4.69
N LEU A 328 -17.99 -11.95 -4.14
CA LEU A 328 -16.90 -12.77 -3.65
C LEU A 328 -15.95 -13.20 -4.78
N PRO A 329 -14.66 -12.81 -4.76
CA PRO A 329 -13.73 -13.15 -5.84
C PRO A 329 -13.47 -14.65 -5.93
N ARG A 330 -13.33 -15.15 -7.17
CA ARG A 330 -13.00 -16.57 -7.41
C ARG A 330 -11.54 -16.89 -7.15
N VAL A 331 -10.64 -15.92 -7.28
CA VAL A 331 -9.22 -16.09 -6.98
C VAL A 331 -9.01 -15.66 -5.53
N ILE A 332 -8.61 -16.58 -4.68
CA ILE A 332 -8.46 -16.35 -3.25
C ILE A 332 -7.06 -16.78 -2.81
N ALA A 333 -6.44 -16.01 -1.94
CA ALA A 333 -5.12 -16.29 -1.40
C ALA A 333 -5.10 -16.01 0.10
N GLY A 334 -4.49 -16.90 0.87
CA GLY A 334 -4.51 -16.81 2.33
C GLY A 334 -3.20 -17.21 2.98
N THR A 335 -2.83 -16.50 4.05
CA THR A 335 -1.73 -16.86 4.96
C THR A 335 -2.18 -16.79 6.42
N GLY A 336 -1.65 -17.63 7.30
CA GLY A 336 -2.03 -17.66 8.71
C GLY A 336 -3.54 -17.90 8.90
N ALA A 337 -4.22 -17.02 9.65
CA ALA A 337 -5.67 -17.10 9.83
C ALA A 337 -6.44 -16.94 8.51
N GLY A 338 -5.91 -16.14 7.57
CA GLY A 338 -6.48 -16.00 6.24
C GLY A 338 -6.45 -17.30 5.43
N ALA A 339 -5.47 -18.18 5.65
CA ALA A 339 -5.44 -19.51 5.01
C ALA A 339 -6.61 -20.39 5.47
N ILE A 340 -7.00 -20.30 6.74
CA ILE A 340 -8.16 -21.03 7.28
C ILE A 340 -9.43 -20.52 6.61
N VAL A 341 -9.64 -19.20 6.59
CA VAL A 341 -10.82 -18.57 5.98
C VAL A 341 -10.89 -18.89 4.48
N CYS A 342 -9.78 -18.76 3.75
CA CYS A 342 -9.72 -19.14 2.33
C CYS A 342 -9.94 -20.64 2.12
N GLY A 343 -9.49 -21.51 3.03
CA GLY A 343 -9.79 -22.94 3.00
C GLY A 343 -11.29 -23.22 3.15
N LEU A 344 -11.96 -22.54 4.09
CA LEU A 344 -13.41 -22.64 4.27
C LEU A 344 -14.14 -22.18 3.01
N MET A 345 -13.68 -21.09 2.38
CA MET A 345 -14.21 -20.61 1.12
C MET A 345 -13.99 -21.62 -0.01
N ALA A 346 -12.81 -22.21 -0.15
CA ALA A 346 -12.50 -23.11 -1.27
C ALA A 346 -13.26 -24.44 -1.20
N THR A 347 -13.64 -24.88 -0.01
CA THR A 347 -14.25 -26.20 0.24
C THR A 347 -15.77 -26.17 0.25
N ARG A 348 -16.39 -24.99 0.11
CA ARG A 348 -17.84 -24.79 0.23
C ARG A 348 -18.37 -23.94 -0.91
N ASN A 349 -19.53 -24.33 -1.44
CA ASN A 349 -20.28 -23.46 -2.33
C ASN A 349 -20.89 -22.27 -1.57
N ASP A 350 -21.42 -21.29 -2.31
CA ASP A 350 -21.94 -20.04 -1.76
C ASP A 350 -23.02 -20.26 -0.69
N ALA A 351 -23.94 -21.21 -0.90
CA ALA A 351 -25.01 -21.52 0.06
C ALA A 351 -24.49 -22.20 1.34
N GLN A 352 -23.54 -23.13 1.21
CA GLN A 352 -22.89 -23.77 2.35
C GLN A 352 -22.06 -22.77 3.15
N LEU A 353 -21.35 -21.87 2.46
CA LEU A 353 -20.57 -20.82 3.10
C LEU A 353 -21.48 -19.83 3.84
N ALA A 354 -22.59 -19.39 3.23
CA ALA A 354 -23.54 -18.50 3.88
C ALA A 354 -24.13 -19.11 5.17
N ARG A 355 -24.51 -20.40 5.13
CA ARG A 355 -24.98 -21.12 6.32
C ARG A 355 -23.91 -21.18 7.42
N LEU A 356 -22.66 -21.43 7.04
CA LEU A 356 -21.55 -21.41 7.99
C LEU A 356 -21.43 -20.02 8.64
N LEU A 357 -21.33 -18.96 7.83
CA LEU A 357 -21.11 -17.58 8.29
C LEU A 357 -22.24 -17.07 9.20
N ASN A 358 -23.48 -17.50 8.96
CA ASN A 358 -24.64 -17.15 9.79
C ASN A 358 -24.67 -17.89 11.14
N GLY A 359 -23.94 -19.01 11.27
CA GLY A 359 -23.85 -19.78 12.51
C GLY A 359 -22.55 -19.54 13.29
N LEU A 360 -21.75 -18.52 12.92
CA LEU A 360 -20.41 -18.31 13.50
C LEU A 360 -20.40 -17.66 14.88
N ASP A 361 -21.53 -17.16 15.40
CA ASP A 361 -21.63 -16.61 16.76
C ASP A 361 -21.15 -17.60 17.85
N GLU A 362 -21.09 -18.91 17.55
CA GLU A 362 -20.62 -19.98 18.47
C GLU A 362 -19.22 -20.57 18.14
N VAL A 363 -18.69 -20.34 16.94
CA VAL A 363 -17.56 -21.12 16.35
C VAL A 363 -16.21 -20.38 16.45
N ASP A 364 -16.24 -19.05 16.60
CA ASP A 364 -15.08 -18.17 16.46
C ASP A 364 -13.95 -18.41 17.47
N ALA A 365 -14.27 -18.73 18.72
CA ALA A 365 -13.23 -18.87 19.73
C ALA A 365 -12.38 -20.13 19.53
N ALA A 366 -12.97 -21.29 19.20
CA ALA A 366 -12.27 -22.58 19.27
C ALA A 366 -11.37 -22.89 18.05
N LEU A 367 -11.77 -22.45 16.84
CA LEU A 367 -10.98 -22.64 15.61
C LEU A 367 -9.80 -21.67 15.53
N PHE A 368 -9.98 -20.42 15.97
CA PHE A 368 -8.96 -19.37 15.82
C PHE A 368 -8.09 -19.15 17.08
N SER A 369 -8.57 -19.47 18.30
CA SER A 369 -7.72 -19.41 19.52
C SER A 369 -6.52 -20.35 19.47
N THR A 370 -6.66 -21.48 18.78
CA THR A 370 -5.59 -22.47 18.65
C THR A 370 -4.46 -21.96 17.74
N ALA A 371 -4.78 -21.07 16.78
CA ALA A 371 -3.80 -20.39 15.95
C ALA A 371 -3.19 -19.17 16.68
N ALA A 372 -4.00 -18.36 17.38
CA ALA A 372 -3.54 -17.18 18.11
C ALA A 372 -2.61 -17.52 19.29
N GLY A 373 -2.94 -18.54 20.10
CA GLY A 373 -2.19 -18.89 21.31
C GLY A 373 -0.81 -19.51 21.07
N GLN A 374 -0.46 -19.92 19.85
CA GLN A 374 0.82 -20.55 19.52
C GLN A 374 1.75 -19.67 18.66
N LEU A 375 1.29 -18.51 18.17
CA LEU A 375 2.01 -17.67 17.21
C LEU A 375 2.90 -16.57 17.84
N GLY A 376 2.95 -16.47 19.17
CA GLY A 376 3.79 -15.49 19.88
C GLY A 376 5.28 -15.57 19.57
N GLY A 377 5.79 -16.75 19.15
CA GLY A 377 7.22 -16.95 18.83
C GLY A 377 7.59 -16.84 17.35
N ALA A 378 6.70 -17.22 16.43
CA ALA A 378 7.01 -17.31 14.99
C ALA A 378 6.63 -16.05 14.19
N CYS A 379 5.68 -15.24 14.70
CA CYS A 379 5.31 -13.97 14.06
C CYS A 379 6.36 -12.87 14.21
N GLY A 380 7.35 -13.03 15.11
CA GLY A 380 8.46 -12.09 15.25
C GLY A 380 9.29 -11.93 13.97
N LEU A 381 9.49 -13.01 13.21
CA LEU A 381 10.29 -12.99 11.99
C LEU A 381 9.57 -12.33 10.79
N LEU A 382 8.24 -12.45 10.71
CA LEU A 382 7.47 -11.77 9.65
C LEU A 382 7.30 -10.27 9.95
N ARG A 383 7.25 -9.90 11.24
CA ARG A 383 7.27 -8.50 11.69
C ARG A 383 8.63 -7.83 11.43
N ILE A 384 9.74 -8.56 11.54
CA ILE A 384 11.09 -8.08 11.21
C ILE A 384 11.31 -7.96 9.69
N ALA A 385 10.70 -8.83 8.88
CA ALA A 385 10.81 -8.78 7.42
C ALA A 385 9.91 -7.72 6.74
N LEU A 386 8.77 -7.38 7.35
CA LEU A 386 7.82 -6.37 6.82
C LEU A 386 7.96 -4.98 7.47
N SER A 387 8.77 -4.82 8.52
CA SER A 387 9.15 -3.50 9.07
C SER A 387 10.36 -2.88 8.35
N GLY A 388 10.68 -3.36 7.14
CA GLY A 388 11.67 -2.76 6.26
C GLY A 388 11.13 -1.50 5.58
N GLY A 389 11.17 -0.38 6.29
CA GLY A 389 11.06 0.96 5.71
C GLY A 389 9.81 1.73 6.13
N CYS A 390 9.87 2.38 7.29
CA CYS A 390 9.29 3.70 7.55
C CYS A 390 9.77 4.16 8.94
N TYR A 391 10.81 5.00 8.95
CA TYR A 391 11.24 5.72 10.14
C TYR A 391 10.21 6.79 10.49
N ALA A 392 9.58 6.66 11.66
CA ALA A 392 9.07 7.79 12.43
C ALA A 392 9.36 7.51 13.90
N SER A 393 10.37 8.21 14.43
CA SER A 393 10.71 8.23 15.86
C SER A 393 9.63 9.02 16.62
N PRO A 394 9.28 8.60 17.85
CA PRO A 394 9.76 9.40 18.98
C PRO A 394 10.32 8.54 20.12
N GLY A 395 11.26 9.13 20.84
CA GLY A 395 12.12 8.46 21.81
C GLY A 395 11.49 8.12 23.16
N GLY A 396 12.32 7.47 23.98
CA GLY A 396 12.18 7.38 25.43
C GLY A 396 12.48 5.99 26.00
N GLY A 397 13.66 5.84 26.61
CA GLY A 397 13.86 5.12 27.87
C GLY A 397 13.93 3.59 27.86
N ASP A 398 15.14 3.08 28.08
CA ASP A 398 15.49 2.05 29.07
C ASP A 398 14.76 0.69 29.06
N ALA A 399 15.48 -0.37 28.70
CA ALA A 399 16.04 -1.32 29.68
C ALA A 399 16.72 -2.49 28.96
N VAL A 400 17.94 -2.74 29.42
CA VAL A 400 18.84 -3.83 29.06
C VAL A 400 18.25 -5.15 29.54
N ASP A 401 18.26 -6.19 28.70
CA ASP A 401 18.57 -7.52 29.21
C ASP A 401 19.31 -8.37 28.19
N SER A 402 20.49 -8.80 28.64
CA SER A 402 21.54 -9.46 27.91
C SER A 402 21.46 -10.96 28.13
N SER A 403 21.34 -11.75 27.06
CA SER A 403 21.83 -13.14 27.05
C SER A 403 21.99 -13.66 25.62
N ALA A 404 23.20 -13.49 25.09
CA ALA A 404 23.68 -14.27 23.95
C ALA A 404 24.22 -15.62 24.46
N PRO A 405 23.92 -16.77 23.82
CA PRO A 405 24.60 -18.01 24.16
C PRO A 405 25.95 -18.09 23.45
N SER A 406 26.95 -18.43 24.26
CA SER A 406 28.37 -18.59 23.95
C SER A 406 28.64 -19.70 22.93
N TYR A 407 29.54 -19.41 21.99
CA TYR A 407 30.22 -20.39 21.15
C TYR A 407 31.38 -21.01 21.95
N ALA A 408 31.36 -22.34 22.13
CA ALA A 408 32.54 -23.11 22.53
C ALA A 408 32.80 -24.17 21.46
N GLY A 409 33.99 -24.12 20.87
CA GLY A 409 34.46 -25.10 19.90
C GLY A 409 34.95 -26.38 20.58
N ALA A 410 34.79 -27.51 19.90
CA ALA A 410 35.61 -28.70 20.08
C ALA A 410 35.66 -29.50 18.77
N SER A 411 36.83 -30.07 18.54
CA SER A 411 37.41 -30.64 17.33
C SER A 411 36.91 -32.03 16.94
N THR A 412 36.88 -32.26 15.62
CA THR A 412 37.12 -33.50 14.84
C THR A 412 37.17 -34.88 15.54
N SER A 413 36.28 -35.82 15.15
CA SER A 413 36.63 -37.18 14.68
C SER A 413 35.40 -38.00 14.19
N ALA A 414 35.59 -38.68 13.04
CA ALA A 414 34.87 -39.85 12.47
C ALA A 414 33.36 -39.79 12.07
N PRO A 415 32.93 -40.54 11.03
CA PRO A 415 31.60 -40.39 10.42
C PRO A 415 30.55 -41.21 11.17
N ALA A 416 29.64 -40.54 11.87
CA ALA A 416 28.49 -41.17 12.50
C ALA A 416 27.35 -41.34 11.47
N THR A 417 26.87 -42.57 11.37
CA THR A 417 25.60 -43.03 10.81
C THR A 417 24.47 -42.00 11.05
N PRO A 418 23.59 -41.70 10.07
CA PRO A 418 22.55 -40.70 10.28
C PRO A 418 21.68 -41.10 11.49
N PRO A 419 21.43 -40.20 12.45
CA PRO A 419 20.65 -40.54 13.62
C PRO A 419 19.23 -40.89 13.16
N ALA A 420 18.73 -42.02 13.66
CA ALA A 420 17.33 -42.38 13.56
C ALA A 420 16.49 -41.19 14.05
N VAL A 421 15.59 -40.69 13.19
CA VAL A 421 14.64 -39.63 13.53
C VAL A 421 13.73 -40.18 14.63
N THR A 422 14.11 -39.95 15.89
CA THR A 422 13.25 -40.15 17.04
C THR A 422 12.07 -39.19 16.87
N ARG A 423 10.88 -39.77 16.63
CA ARG A 423 9.61 -39.04 16.66
C ARG A 423 9.54 -38.28 17.99
N THR A 424 9.69 -36.96 17.94
CA THR A 424 9.32 -36.13 19.09
C THR A 424 7.84 -36.37 19.38
N PRO A 425 7.45 -36.59 20.66
CA PRO A 425 6.05 -36.79 20.99
C PRO A 425 5.26 -35.57 20.50
N SER A 426 4.24 -35.83 19.67
CA SER A 426 3.38 -34.81 19.12
C SER A 426 2.66 -34.10 20.26
N ASP A 427 2.76 -32.77 20.29
CA ASP A 427 2.00 -31.95 21.24
C ASP A 427 0.50 -32.26 21.07
N PRO A 428 -0.20 -32.79 22.09
CA PRO A 428 -1.60 -33.19 21.98
C PRO A 428 -2.51 -32.02 21.57
N ARG A 429 -2.10 -30.78 21.86
CA ARG A 429 -2.83 -29.58 21.42
C ARG A 429 -2.74 -29.38 19.90
N ARG A 430 -1.60 -29.71 19.29
CA ARG A 430 -1.40 -29.63 17.83
C ARG A 430 -2.19 -30.71 17.09
N GLU A 431 -2.25 -31.92 17.64
CA GLU A 431 -3.07 -32.98 17.06
C GLU A 431 -4.56 -32.63 17.12
N ALA A 432 -5.04 -32.10 18.26
CA ALA A 432 -6.40 -31.61 18.37
C ALA A 432 -6.69 -30.47 17.38
N ALA A 433 -5.75 -29.55 17.16
CA ALA A 433 -5.87 -28.47 16.18
C ALA A 433 -6.01 -29.01 14.74
N LEU A 434 -5.17 -30.00 14.38
CA LEU A 434 -5.21 -30.65 13.08
C LEU A 434 -6.55 -31.38 12.84
N LEU A 435 -7.05 -32.09 13.86
CA LEU A 435 -8.35 -32.77 13.79
C LEU A 435 -9.49 -31.77 13.61
N ARG A 436 -9.48 -30.64 14.32
CA ARG A 436 -10.46 -29.56 14.15
C ARG A 436 -10.41 -28.96 12.74
N LEU A 437 -9.21 -28.66 12.23
CA LEU A 437 -9.03 -28.15 10.86
C LEU A 437 -9.54 -29.15 9.81
N ARG A 438 -9.22 -30.44 9.98
CA ARG A 438 -9.70 -31.50 9.09
C ARG A 438 -11.22 -31.63 9.13
N HIS A 439 -11.83 -31.61 10.32
CA HIS A 439 -13.28 -31.64 10.47
C HIS A 439 -13.94 -30.41 9.84
N ALA A 440 -13.36 -29.22 10.03
CA ALA A 440 -13.89 -27.98 9.49
C ALA A 440 -13.74 -27.87 7.96
N LEU A 441 -12.65 -28.35 7.38
CA LEU A 441 -12.39 -28.20 5.93
C LEU A 441 -12.83 -29.41 5.11
N GLY A 442 -12.99 -30.57 5.74
CA GLY A 442 -13.24 -31.85 5.09
C GLY A 442 -12.01 -32.38 4.34
N ASP A 443 -12.14 -33.61 3.83
CA ASP A 443 -11.10 -34.30 3.08
C ASP A 443 -11.21 -34.01 1.57
N LEU A 444 -11.10 -32.73 1.21
CA LEU A 444 -11.03 -32.30 -0.19
C LEU A 444 -9.60 -31.96 -0.59
N THR A 445 -9.18 -32.44 -1.76
CA THR A 445 -7.96 -32.01 -2.43
C THR A 445 -8.14 -30.65 -3.12
N PHE A 446 -7.05 -29.96 -3.47
CA PHE A 446 -7.15 -28.70 -4.21
C PHE A 446 -7.92 -28.83 -5.52
N MET A 447 -7.72 -29.93 -6.27
CA MET A 447 -8.44 -30.18 -7.52
C MET A 447 -9.92 -30.44 -7.27
N GLN A 448 -10.27 -31.25 -6.26
CA GLN A 448 -11.68 -31.51 -5.92
C GLN A 448 -12.39 -30.23 -5.44
N ALA A 449 -11.74 -29.44 -4.59
CA ALA A 449 -12.26 -28.17 -4.11
C ALA A 449 -12.48 -27.17 -5.28
N PHE A 450 -11.54 -27.09 -6.22
CA PHE A 450 -11.67 -26.27 -7.42
C PHE A 450 -12.82 -26.74 -8.33
N ASN A 451 -12.94 -28.05 -8.57
CA ASN A 451 -14.03 -28.59 -9.39
C ASN A 451 -15.41 -28.38 -8.73
N ALA A 452 -15.48 -28.45 -7.40
CA ALA A 452 -16.73 -28.27 -6.66
C ALA A 452 -17.20 -26.81 -6.59
N THR A 453 -16.27 -25.85 -6.47
CA THR A 453 -16.61 -24.44 -6.18
C THR A 453 -16.22 -23.46 -7.29
N GLY A 454 -15.33 -23.84 -8.19
CA GLY A 454 -14.72 -22.95 -9.19
C GLY A 454 -13.79 -21.90 -8.59
N ARG A 455 -13.43 -21.99 -7.30
CA ARG A 455 -12.55 -21.05 -6.59
C ARG A 455 -11.10 -21.50 -6.67
N VAL A 456 -10.23 -20.62 -7.13
CA VAL A 456 -8.79 -20.83 -7.20
C VAL A 456 -8.17 -20.46 -5.85
N LEU A 457 -7.96 -21.47 -5.00
CA LEU A 457 -7.27 -21.33 -3.73
C LEU A 457 -5.76 -21.31 -3.91
N ASN A 458 -5.10 -20.28 -3.37
CA ASN A 458 -3.65 -20.14 -3.34
C ASN A 458 -3.16 -20.05 -1.90
N LEU A 459 -2.30 -20.99 -1.48
CA LEU A 459 -1.68 -20.98 -0.16
C LEU A 459 -0.16 -20.89 -0.31
N ALA A 460 0.44 -19.90 0.34
CA ALA A 460 1.89 -19.81 0.45
C ALA A 460 2.35 -20.55 1.71
N VAL A 461 3.21 -21.55 1.55
CA VAL A 461 3.73 -22.36 2.65
C VAL A 461 5.25 -22.22 2.72
N ALA A 462 5.76 -21.72 3.84
CA ALA A 462 7.19 -21.61 4.12
C ALA A 462 7.71 -22.83 4.89
N GLY A 463 9.00 -23.14 4.75
CA GLY A 463 9.66 -24.19 5.55
C GLY A 463 9.33 -25.64 5.13
N LEU A 464 8.61 -25.83 4.03
CA LEU A 464 8.29 -27.15 3.51
C LEU A 464 9.58 -27.83 3.00
N GLY A 465 10.20 -28.69 3.81
CA GLY A 465 11.50 -29.32 3.53
C GLY A 465 12.69 -28.73 4.30
N GLY A 466 12.44 -27.91 5.32
CA GLY A 466 13.45 -27.42 6.27
C GLY A 466 13.52 -25.89 6.39
N PRO A 467 14.27 -25.35 7.37
CA PRO A 467 14.30 -23.91 7.68
C PRO A 467 14.80 -23.01 6.55
N ARG A 468 15.58 -23.55 5.60
CA ARG A 468 16.12 -22.83 4.44
C ARG A 468 15.40 -23.15 3.13
N ALA A 469 14.33 -23.96 3.17
CA ALA A 469 13.58 -24.28 1.96
C ALA A 469 12.81 -23.05 1.47
N PRO A 470 12.82 -22.77 0.15
CA PRO A 470 12.06 -21.66 -0.40
C PRO A 470 10.55 -21.87 -0.17
N PRO A 471 9.78 -20.78 -0.02
CA PRO A 471 8.33 -20.86 0.10
C PRO A 471 7.73 -21.50 -1.16
N ARG A 472 6.71 -22.34 -0.98
CA ARG A 472 6.00 -23.02 -2.06
C ARG A 472 4.58 -22.49 -2.14
N LEU A 473 4.14 -22.22 -3.37
CA LEU A 473 2.75 -21.87 -3.67
C LEU A 473 1.96 -23.14 -3.98
N LEU A 474 0.96 -23.43 -3.18
CA LEU A 474 0.08 -24.59 -3.35
C LEU A 474 -1.28 -24.14 -3.89
N ASN A 475 -1.69 -24.73 -5.00
CA ASN A 475 -3.01 -24.56 -5.60
C ASN A 475 -3.39 -25.79 -6.44
N TYR A 476 -4.53 -25.73 -7.13
CA TYR A 476 -5.01 -26.83 -7.97
C TYR A 476 -4.11 -27.15 -9.18
N LEU A 477 -3.22 -26.24 -9.58
CA LEU A 477 -2.26 -26.47 -10.67
C LEU A 477 -0.94 -27.06 -10.16
N THR A 478 -0.41 -26.53 -9.04
CA THR A 478 0.91 -26.93 -8.51
C THR A 478 0.84 -28.12 -7.57
N ALA A 479 -0.30 -28.35 -6.91
CA ALA A 479 -0.50 -29.40 -5.92
C ALA A 479 -1.93 -29.97 -5.97
N PRO A 480 -2.42 -30.46 -7.13
CA PRO A 480 -3.81 -30.86 -7.35
C PRO A 480 -4.33 -31.90 -6.35
N HIS A 481 -3.47 -32.85 -5.97
CA HIS A 481 -3.83 -33.98 -5.12
C HIS A 481 -3.61 -33.74 -3.63
N VAL A 482 -3.06 -32.59 -3.22
CA VAL A 482 -2.84 -32.27 -1.81
C VAL A 482 -4.16 -31.92 -1.15
N PHE A 483 -4.41 -32.45 0.05
CA PHE A 483 -5.58 -32.10 0.86
C PHE A 483 -5.49 -30.66 1.38
N VAL A 484 -6.58 -29.91 1.21
CA VAL A 484 -6.66 -28.49 1.58
C VAL A 484 -6.37 -28.31 3.07
N TRP A 485 -6.92 -29.15 3.95
CA TRP A 485 -6.68 -29.06 5.39
C TRP A 485 -5.20 -29.22 5.76
N SER A 486 -4.47 -30.09 5.06
CA SER A 486 -3.05 -30.33 5.32
C SER A 486 -2.21 -29.14 4.86
N ALA A 487 -2.55 -28.56 3.71
CA ALA A 487 -1.90 -27.35 3.22
C ALA A 487 -2.18 -26.14 4.11
N VAL A 488 -3.42 -25.98 4.60
CA VAL A 488 -3.79 -24.92 5.56
C VAL A 488 -3.02 -25.09 6.86
N ALA A 489 -2.95 -26.30 7.40
CA ALA A 489 -2.19 -26.58 8.63
C ALA A 489 -0.69 -26.28 8.48
N ALA A 490 -0.12 -26.56 7.31
CA ALA A 490 1.25 -26.20 7.01
C ALA A 490 1.42 -24.66 6.87
N ALA A 491 0.45 -23.98 6.25
CA ALA A 491 0.45 -22.52 6.08
C ALA A 491 0.29 -21.75 7.39
N THR A 492 -0.38 -22.34 8.40
CA THR A 492 -0.60 -21.73 9.71
C THR A 492 0.45 -22.08 10.75
N GLY A 493 1.35 -23.04 10.44
CA GLY A 493 2.29 -23.58 11.42
C GLY A 493 1.65 -24.51 12.46
N ALA A 494 0.40 -24.92 12.26
CA ALA A 494 -0.29 -25.91 13.10
C ALA A 494 0.26 -27.33 12.88
N ALA A 495 0.85 -27.59 11.71
CA ALA A 495 1.54 -28.84 11.43
C ALA A 495 2.90 -28.92 12.17
N PRO A 496 3.30 -30.10 12.69
CA PRO A 496 4.62 -30.30 13.28
C PRO A 496 5.74 -29.89 12.30
N ALA A 497 6.85 -29.38 12.82
CA ALA A 497 8.02 -29.09 12.00
C ALA A 497 8.50 -30.37 11.29
N GLY A 498 8.55 -30.35 9.96
CA GLY A 498 8.88 -31.52 9.15
C GLY A 498 7.72 -32.47 8.85
N ALA A 499 6.49 -32.19 9.31
CA ALA A 499 5.31 -32.90 8.84
C ALA A 499 5.09 -32.60 7.35
N GLY A 500 5.30 -33.61 6.50
CA GLY A 500 4.98 -33.54 5.08
C GLY A 500 3.50 -33.22 4.82
N LEU A 501 3.21 -32.76 3.60
CA LEU A 501 1.82 -32.55 3.16
C LEU A 501 1.12 -33.90 3.00
N VAL A 502 -0.19 -33.96 3.20
CA VAL A 502 -0.97 -35.16 2.88
C VAL A 502 -1.59 -34.98 1.50
N ALA A 503 -1.37 -35.93 0.61
CA ALA A 503 -1.95 -35.98 -0.72
C ALA A 503 -2.74 -37.27 -0.94
N LEU A 504 -3.71 -37.23 -1.84
CA LEU A 504 -4.44 -38.40 -2.28
C LEU A 504 -3.60 -39.18 -3.30
N GLY A 505 -3.15 -40.37 -2.90
CA GLY A 505 -2.52 -41.36 -3.79
C GLY A 505 -3.53 -42.39 -4.32
N PRO A 506 -3.08 -43.33 -5.17
CA PRO A 506 -3.94 -44.36 -5.76
C PRO A 506 -4.61 -45.27 -4.71
N ASP A 507 -3.89 -45.61 -3.63
CA ASP A 507 -4.38 -46.48 -2.55
C ASP A 507 -4.91 -45.70 -1.33
N GLY A 508 -5.09 -44.39 -1.46
CA GLY A 508 -5.58 -43.51 -0.38
C GLY A 508 -4.59 -42.41 0.04
N PRO A 509 -4.79 -41.79 1.22
CA PRO A 509 -3.98 -40.65 1.67
C PRO A 509 -2.52 -41.04 1.96
N VAL A 510 -1.57 -40.35 1.32
CA VAL A 510 -0.12 -40.54 1.46
C VAL A 510 0.52 -39.24 1.95
N ARG A 511 1.52 -39.35 2.84
CA ARG A 511 2.36 -38.21 3.22
C ARG A 511 3.44 -37.96 2.17
N VAL A 512 3.47 -36.73 1.67
CA VAL A 512 4.45 -36.22 0.72
C VAL A 512 5.51 -35.46 1.49
N ASP A 513 6.67 -36.09 1.67
CA ASP A 513 7.83 -35.43 2.23
C ASP A 513 8.39 -34.42 1.23
N ALA A 514 8.28 -33.14 1.56
CA ALA A 514 8.79 -32.04 0.76
C ALA A 514 10.32 -32.06 0.56
N ALA A 515 11.03 -32.93 1.29
CA ALA A 515 12.47 -33.12 1.24
C ALA A 515 12.95 -34.06 0.11
N ARG A 516 12.09 -34.89 -0.49
CA ARG A 516 12.50 -35.73 -1.63
C ARG A 516 12.31 -34.98 -2.95
N ARG A 517 13.42 -34.40 -3.45
CA ARG A 517 13.56 -34.10 -4.88
C ARG A 517 13.38 -35.41 -5.66
N GLY A 518 12.43 -35.46 -6.59
CA GLY A 518 12.46 -36.45 -7.68
C GLY A 518 11.60 -37.71 -7.56
N ALA A 519 10.44 -37.67 -6.91
CA ALA A 519 9.41 -38.70 -7.13
C ALA A 519 8.26 -38.12 -7.96
N THR A 520 8.45 -38.08 -9.28
CA THR A 520 7.31 -38.22 -10.18
C THR A 520 6.65 -39.57 -9.87
N PRO A 521 5.33 -39.65 -9.70
CA PRO A 521 4.67 -40.95 -9.78
C PRO A 521 4.92 -41.45 -11.20
N ARG A 522 5.72 -42.51 -11.35
CA ARG A 522 5.75 -43.25 -12.62
C ARG A 522 4.38 -43.93 -12.78
N PRO A 523 3.84 -43.96 -14.00
CA PRO A 523 2.53 -44.54 -14.30
C PRO A 523 2.43 -46.00 -13.88
#